data_AF-A0A269PCA1-F1
#
_entry.id   AF-A0A269PCA1-F1
#
_cell.length_a   1.000
_cell.length_b   1.000
_cell.length_c   1.000
_cell.angle_alpha   90.00
_cell.angle_beta   90.00
_cell.angle_gamma   90.00
#
_symmetry.space_group_name_H-M   'P 1'
#
loop_
_entity.id
_entity.type
_entity.pdbx_description
1 polymer ?
#
loop_
_entity_poly.entity_id
_entity_poly.type
_entity_poly.pdbx_seq_one_letter_code
_entity_poly.pdbx_strand_id
1 'polypeptide(L)'
;MYAAGTCAPCPGCISRRSPGLPSTAPLSRQATDAKGASFPQTIMAFACGDTWTNQIPPFWALPLLGVAGRNARSMVGYRIVWLLTTGVIICAGLMLLTLF
;
A
#
# COMPACT_ATOMS: atom_id res chain seq x y z
N MET A 1 6.03 -3.95 -20.37
CA MET A 1 6.24 -5.19 -21.15
C MET A 1 7.65 -5.15 -21.73
N TYR A 2 8.39 -6.26 -21.63
CA TYR A 2 9.79 -6.51 -22.04
C TYR A 2 10.95 -5.98 -21.17
N ALA A 3 11.48 -6.82 -20.28
CA ALA A 3 12.83 -7.42 -20.37
C ALA A 3 13.28 -8.06 -19.03
N ALA A 4 14.13 -9.09 -19.11
CA ALA A 4 14.69 -9.94 -18.04
C ALA A 4 13.70 -10.99 -17.50
N GLY A 5 13.62 -12.20 -18.05
CA GLY A 5 14.77 -13.06 -18.33
C GLY A 5 15.16 -13.77 -17.04
N THR A 6 14.89 -15.07 -17.01
CA THR A 6 15.52 -16.10 -16.18
C THR A 6 16.82 -15.65 -15.52
N CYS A 7 16.77 -15.31 -14.23
CA CYS A 7 17.99 -15.25 -13.42
C CYS A 7 17.73 -16.10 -12.18
N ALA A 8 18.35 -17.28 -12.22
CA ALA A 8 18.57 -18.13 -11.06
C ALA A 8 19.16 -17.33 -9.88
N PRO A 9 19.01 -17.82 -8.63
CA PRO A 9 19.53 -17.14 -7.45
C PRO A 9 21.06 -17.14 -7.46
N CYS A 10 21.68 -16.05 -7.92
CA CYS A 10 23.13 -15.85 -7.76
C CYS A 10 23.42 -15.39 -6.32
N PRO A 11 24.34 -16.06 -5.59
CA PRO A 11 24.61 -15.82 -4.16
C PRO A 11 25.43 -14.54 -3.90
N GLY A 12 25.29 -13.50 -4.73
CA GLY A 12 26.07 -12.27 -4.64
C GLY A 12 25.44 -10.99 -5.20
N CYS A 13 24.23 -11.04 -5.79
CA CYS A 13 23.55 -9.84 -6.31
C CYS A 13 22.73 -9.13 -5.21
N ILE A 14 23.40 -8.54 -4.24
CA ILE A 14 22.79 -7.84 -3.08
C ILE A 14 22.29 -6.41 -3.38
N SER A 15 22.46 -5.84 -4.59
CA SER A 15 22.28 -4.39 -4.77
C SER A 15 21.34 -3.89 -5.88
N ARG A 16 20.63 -4.71 -6.66
CA ARG A 16 19.51 -4.17 -7.47
C ARG A 16 18.23 -4.14 -6.66
N ARG A 17 18.18 -3.23 -5.69
CA ARG A 17 16.92 -2.76 -5.09
C ARG A 17 16.13 -2.16 -6.24
N SER A 18 15.09 -2.85 -6.72
CA SER A 18 14.16 -2.29 -7.69
C SER A 18 13.72 -0.92 -7.19
N PRO A 19 14.06 0.17 -7.90
CA PRO A 19 13.72 1.51 -7.44
C PRO A 19 12.20 1.63 -7.47
N GLY A 20 11.58 1.64 -6.28
CA GLY A 20 10.14 1.75 -6.11
C GLY A 20 9.45 0.61 -5.36
N LEU A 21 10.16 -0.48 -5.02
CA LEU A 21 9.57 -1.50 -4.14
C LEU A 21 9.65 -1.07 -2.66
N PRO A 22 8.58 -1.29 -1.86
CA PRO A 22 8.57 -0.92 -0.45
C PRO A 22 9.69 -1.64 0.32
N SER A 23 10.14 -1.08 1.45
CA SER A 23 11.18 -1.70 2.29
C SER A 23 10.79 -3.11 2.78
N THR A 24 9.49 -3.40 2.79
CA THR A 24 8.85 -4.69 3.09
C THR A 24 8.73 -5.62 1.86
N ALA A 25 9.36 -5.28 0.74
CA ALA A 25 9.43 -6.15 -0.43
C ALA A 25 10.10 -7.53 -0.19
N PRO A 26 11.24 -7.66 0.51
CA PRO A 26 11.88 -8.97 0.68
C PRO A 26 11.06 -9.90 1.57
N LEU A 27 10.41 -9.37 2.62
CA LEU A 27 9.55 -10.18 3.49
C LEU A 27 8.27 -10.63 2.79
N SER A 28 7.66 -9.76 1.97
CA SER A 28 6.47 -10.12 1.19
C SER A 28 6.79 -11.13 0.09
N ARG A 29 7.98 -11.10 -0.49
CA ARG A 29 8.46 -12.11 -1.44
C ARG A 29 8.50 -13.49 -0.79
N GLN A 30 9.18 -13.62 0.35
CA GLN A 30 9.33 -14.89 1.06
C GLN A 30 7.98 -15.46 1.50
N ALA A 31 7.07 -14.61 1.98
CA ALA A 31 5.72 -15.02 2.35
C ALA A 31 4.89 -15.49 1.15
N THR A 32 5.09 -14.86 -0.02
CA THR A 32 4.39 -15.23 -1.24
C THR A 32 4.90 -16.54 -1.82
N ASP A 33 6.22 -16.76 -1.81
CA ASP A 33 6.86 -18.00 -2.24
C ASP A 33 6.42 -19.18 -1.35
N ALA A 34 6.24 -18.96 -0.05
CA ALA A 34 5.72 -19.96 0.89
C ALA A 34 4.22 -20.28 0.70
N LYS A 35 3.42 -19.32 0.21
CA LYS A 35 1.98 -19.49 -0.01
C LYS A 35 1.58 -19.82 -1.45
N GLY A 36 2.53 -19.85 -2.39
CA GLY A 36 2.25 -20.07 -3.82
C GLY A 36 1.36 -18.99 -4.46
N ALA A 37 1.22 -17.81 -3.83
CA ALA A 37 0.40 -16.71 -4.33
C ALA A 37 1.17 -15.86 -5.35
N SER A 38 0.51 -14.92 -6.04
CA SER A 38 1.21 -14.03 -6.96
C SER A 38 1.84 -12.84 -6.23
N PHE A 39 3.17 -12.68 -6.38
CA PHE A 39 3.91 -11.56 -5.80
C PHE A 39 3.37 -10.16 -6.17
N PRO A 40 2.99 -9.87 -7.44
CA PRO A 40 2.47 -8.55 -7.78
C PRO A 40 1.11 -8.23 -7.11
N GLN A 41 0.21 -9.20 -6.92
CA GLN A 41 -1.05 -8.96 -6.20
C GLN A 41 -0.78 -8.67 -4.71
N THR A 42 0.13 -9.41 -4.08
CA THR A 42 0.53 -9.17 -2.68
C THR A 42 1.08 -7.76 -2.47
N ILE A 43 1.94 -7.27 -3.36
CA ILE A 43 2.49 -5.90 -3.25
C ILE A 43 1.41 -4.86 -3.49
N MET A 44 0.52 -5.06 -4.46
CA MET A 44 -0.58 -4.12 -4.73
C MET A 44 -1.53 -4.01 -3.55
N ALA A 45 -1.88 -5.14 -2.92
CA ALA A 45 -2.69 -5.16 -1.70
C ALA A 45 -2.01 -4.39 -0.56
N PHE A 46 -0.70 -4.59 -0.38
CA PHE A 46 0.08 -3.86 0.62
C PHE A 46 0.13 -2.34 0.35
N ALA A 47 0.42 -1.93 -0.89
CA ALA A 47 0.49 -0.52 -1.27
C ALA A 47 -0.87 0.19 -1.18
N CYS A 48 -1.97 -0.51 -1.49
CA CYS A 48 -3.32 -0.02 -1.26
C CYS A 48 -3.58 0.23 0.24
N GLY A 49 -3.16 -0.68 1.11
CA GLY A 49 -3.29 -0.54 2.56
C GLY A 49 -2.44 0.59 3.15
N ASP A 50 -1.20 0.75 2.67
CA ASP A 50 -0.31 1.85 3.06
C ASP A 50 -0.92 3.21 2.70
N THR A 51 -1.41 3.35 1.46
CA THR A 51 -2.07 4.59 1.00
C THR A 51 -3.37 4.87 1.75
N TRP A 52 -4.13 3.83 2.12
CA TRP A 52 -5.39 3.95 2.85
C TRP A 52 -5.19 4.49 4.27
N THR A 53 -4.26 3.92 5.02
CA THR A 53 -3.99 4.35 6.41
C THR A 53 -3.29 5.71 6.47
N ASN A 54 -2.54 6.07 5.43
CA ASN A 54 -1.92 7.39 5.27
C ASN A 54 -2.94 8.55 5.14
N GLN A 55 -4.25 8.26 4.99
CA GLN A 55 -5.29 9.29 5.01
C GLN A 55 -5.71 9.75 6.42
N ILE A 56 -5.39 9.00 7.49
CA ILE A 56 -5.85 9.29 8.87
C ILE A 56 -5.16 10.51 9.49
N PRO A 57 -3.81 10.64 9.40
CA PRO A 57 -3.08 11.78 9.93
C PRO A 57 -2.62 12.68 8.78
N PRO A 58 -3.49 13.53 8.22
CA PRO A 58 -3.09 14.43 7.17
C PRO A 58 -2.37 15.63 7.80
N PHE A 59 -1.07 15.47 7.93
CA PHE A 59 -0.14 16.57 8.13
C PHE A 59 -0.30 17.60 7.01
N TRP A 60 -0.60 17.15 5.78
CA TRP A 60 -0.94 18.02 4.65
C TRP A 60 -2.19 18.89 4.89
N ALA A 61 -3.05 18.54 5.84
CA ALA A 61 -4.28 19.28 6.13
C ALA A 61 -4.10 20.26 7.29
N LEU A 62 -2.99 20.22 8.02
CA LEU A 62 -2.65 21.23 9.02
C LEU A 62 -2.52 22.64 8.39
N PRO A 63 -1.85 22.81 7.22
CA PRO A 63 -1.85 24.08 6.49
C PRO A 63 -3.25 24.59 6.16
N LEU A 64 -4.14 23.70 5.68
CA LEU A 64 -5.53 24.07 5.37
C LEU A 64 -6.32 24.48 6.61
N LEU A 65 -6.07 23.82 7.75
CA LEU A 65 -6.72 24.17 9.01
C LEU A 65 -6.33 25.56 9.52
N GLY A 66 -5.07 25.96 9.32
CA GLY A 66 -4.58 27.29 9.66
C GLY A 66 -5.30 28.39 8.87
N VAL A 67 -5.62 28.15 7.59
CA VAL A 67 -6.36 29.09 6.74
C VAL A 67 -7.87 29.06 7.02
N ALA A 68 -8.43 27.88 7.30
CA ALA A 68 -9.87 27.70 7.49
C ALA A 68 -10.37 28.06 8.91
N GLY A 69 -9.48 28.27 9.89
CA GLY A 69 -9.84 28.61 11.27
C GLY A 69 -10.71 27.57 11.98
N ARG A 70 -10.84 26.35 11.42
CA ARG A 70 -11.68 25.29 11.97
C ARG A 70 -10.92 24.49 13.02
N ASN A 71 -11.62 24.08 14.06
CA ASN A 71 -11.07 23.24 15.11
C ASN A 71 -10.70 21.84 14.55
N ALA A 72 -9.47 21.38 14.78
CA ALA A 72 -8.93 20.09 14.32
C ALA A 72 -9.81 18.89 14.66
N ARG A 73 -10.56 19.02 15.76
CA ARG A 73 -11.50 18.01 16.26
C ARG A 73 -12.63 17.68 15.28
N SER A 74 -13.11 18.68 14.52
CA SER A 74 -14.21 18.48 13.56
C SER A 74 -13.82 17.64 12.35
N MET A 75 -12.53 17.64 12.00
CA MET A 75 -12.04 17.03 10.77
C MET A 75 -11.64 15.57 10.98
N VAL A 76 -11.18 15.19 12.17
CA VAL A 76 -10.85 13.80 12.52
C VAL A 76 -12.10 12.91 12.49
N GLY A 77 -13.24 13.42 12.98
CA GLY A 77 -14.51 12.69 12.95
C GLY A 77 -14.96 12.33 11.54
N TYR A 78 -14.88 13.28 10.59
CA TYR A 78 -15.24 13.04 9.19
C TYR A 78 -14.29 12.03 8.52
N ARG A 79 -12.98 12.13 8.79
CA ARG A 79 -11.99 11.21 8.21
C ARG A 79 -12.18 9.77 8.67
N ILE A 80 -12.71 9.52 9.87
CA ILE A 80 -13.01 8.16 10.35
C ILE A 80 -14.14 7.53 9.53
N VAL A 81 -15.21 8.29 9.25
CA VAL A 81 -16.29 7.81 8.39
C VAL A 81 -15.77 7.53 6.98
N TRP A 82 -14.96 8.45 6.43
CA TRP A 82 -14.32 8.29 5.13
C TRP A 82 -13.37 7.09 5.07
N LEU A 83 -12.61 6.83 6.14
CA LEU A 83 -11.72 5.68 6.27
C LEU A 83 -12.49 4.37 6.20
N LEU A 84 -13.61 4.29 6.91
CA LEU A 84 -14.46 3.09 6.91
C LEU A 84 -15.08 2.86 5.54
N THR A 85 -15.64 3.89 4.90
CA THR A 85 -16.22 3.75 3.55
C THR A 85 -15.18 3.34 2.51
N THR A 86 -14.00 3.96 2.52
CA THR A 86 -12.92 3.62 1.57
C THR A 86 -12.31 2.25 1.87
N GLY A 87 -12.22 1.85 3.14
CA GLY A 87 -11.79 0.52 3.55
C GLY A 87 -12.69 -0.58 3.01
N VAL A 88 -14.02 -0.40 3.11
CA VAL A 88 -14.99 -1.34 2.54
C VAL A 88 -14.81 -1.47 1.02
N ILE A 89 -14.59 -0.35 0.31
CA ILE A 89 -14.36 -0.35 -1.14
C ILE A 89 -13.05 -1.06 -1.50
N ILE A 90 -11.96 -0.79 -0.79
CA ILE A 90 -10.66 -1.44 -1.03
C ILE A 90 -10.72 -2.94 -0.73
N CYS A 91 -11.36 -3.33 0.38
CA CYS A 91 -11.58 -4.73 0.71
C CYS A 91 -12.42 -5.43 -0.37
N ALA A 92 -13.51 -4.80 -0.85
CA ALA A 92 -14.32 -5.34 -1.93
C ALA A 92 -13.52 -5.47 -3.25
N GLY A 93 -12.70 -4.47 -3.59
CA GLY A 93 -11.83 -4.50 -4.76
C GLY A 93 -10.76 -5.59 -4.69
N LEU A 94 -10.15 -5.80 -3.51
CA LEU A 94 -9.18 -6.88 -3.30
C LEU A 94 -9.83 -8.27 -3.32
N MET A 95 -11.04 -8.41 -2.78
CA MET A 95 -11.79 -9.67 -2.88
C MET A 95 -12.13 -10.00 -4.34
N LEU A 96 -12.57 -9.01 -5.13
CA LEU A 96 -12.79 -9.18 -6.56
C LEU A 96 -11.50 -9.52 -7.33
N LEU A 97 -10.39 -8.83 -7.04
CA LEU A 97 -9.08 -9.09 -7.66
C LEU A 97 -8.50 -10.47 -7.30
N THR A 98 -8.88 -11.02 -6.14
CA THR A 98 -8.47 -12.37 -5.72
C THR A 98 -9.36 -13.45 -6.34
N LEU A 99 -10.59 -13.08 -6.74
CA LEU A 99 -11.57 -13.99 -7.32
C LEU A 99 -11.42 -14.15 -8.84
N PHE A 100 -10.84 -13.16 -9.54
CA PHE A 100 -10.55 -13.15 -10.98
C PHE A 100 -9.07 -13.36 -11.27
#